data_AF-U1PJV6-F1
#
_entry.id   AF-U1PJV6-F1
#
_cell.length_a   1.000
_cell.length_b   1.000
_cell.length_c   1.000
_cell.angle_alpha   90.00
_cell.angle_beta   90.00
_cell.angle_gamma   90.00
#
_symmetry.space_group_name_H-M   'P 1'
#
loop_
_entity.id
_entity.type
_entity.pdbx_description
1 polymer ?
#
loop_
_entity_poly.entity_id
_entity_poly.type
_entity_poly.pdbx_seq_one_letter_code
_entity_poly.pdbx_strand_id
1 'polypeptide(L)'
;MSSPAQSNVSSSPVTPRDRVWSGVVNEVETEFTVADIKSRLRRDGYEGEPSEETIKRVLRSMDELNVIQHKDGSPYYNKQTDFENL
;
A
#
# COMPACT_ATOMS: atom_id res chain seq x y z
N MET A 1 -9.89 0.89 -43.75
CA MET A 1 -9.87 0.21 -42.45
C MET A 1 -8.53 0.53 -41.81
N SER A 2 -8.50 1.44 -40.84
CA SER A 2 -7.26 1.89 -40.19
C SER A 2 -7.08 1.13 -38.89
N SER A 3 -5.90 0.53 -38.72
CA SER A 3 -5.49 -0.23 -37.54
C SER A 3 -5.65 0.59 -36.26
N PRO A 4 -6.10 0.00 -35.14
CA PRO A 4 -6.16 0.70 -33.88
C PRO A 4 -4.74 1.07 -33.45
N ALA A 5 -4.52 2.34 -33.13
CA ALA A 5 -3.33 2.79 -32.44
C ALA A 5 -3.19 1.94 -31.16
N GLN A 6 -2.10 1.18 -31.06
CA GLN A 6 -1.74 0.55 -29.80
C GLN A 6 -1.59 1.68 -28.78
N SER A 7 -2.56 1.77 -27.87
CA SER A 7 -2.46 2.60 -26.68
C SER A 7 -1.21 2.14 -25.95
N ASN A 8 -0.13 2.90 -26.12
CA ASN A 8 1.07 2.78 -25.33
C ASN A 8 0.68 3.28 -23.93
N VAL A 9 -0.05 2.45 -23.18
CA VAL A 9 -0.21 2.62 -21.74
C VAL A 9 1.20 2.50 -21.19
N SER A 10 1.87 3.65 -21.02
CA SER A 10 3.06 3.76 -20.20
C SER A 10 2.66 3.31 -18.80
N SER A 11 2.76 2.01 -18.55
CA SER A 11 2.74 1.44 -17.21
C SER A 11 3.99 1.99 -16.54
N SER A 12 3.86 3.14 -15.87
CA SER A 12 4.90 3.66 -15.00
C SER A 12 5.40 2.50 -14.13
N PRO A 13 6.71 2.30 -13.99
CA PRO A 13 7.24 1.19 -13.21
C PRO A 13 6.65 1.27 -11.80
N VAL A 14 5.97 0.21 -11.38
CA VAL A 14 5.29 0.16 -10.07
C VAL A 14 6.33 0.42 -8.99
N THR A 15 6.25 1.57 -8.33
CA THR A 15 7.25 1.96 -7.35
C THR A 15 7.04 1.20 -6.05
N PRO A 16 8.08 1.08 -5.20
CA PRO A 16 7.92 0.50 -3.86
C PRO A 16 6.79 1.15 -3.04
N ARG A 17 6.53 2.45 -3.24
CA ARG A 17 5.41 3.17 -2.60
C ARG A 17 4.05 2.65 -3.07
N ASP A 18 3.87 2.50 -4.39
CA ASP A 18 2.62 2.00 -4.98
C ASP A 18 2.30 0.59 -4.49
N ARG A 19 3.33 -0.24 -4.30
CA ARG A 19 3.18 -1.61 -3.76
C ARG A 19 2.67 -1.61 -2.34
N VAL A 20 3.32 -0.83 -1.46
CA VAL A 20 2.87 -0.72 -0.05
C VAL A 20 1.46 -0.15 0.02
N TRP A 21 1.15 0.83 -0.83
CA TRP A 21 -0.19 1.40 -0.91
C TRP A 21 -1.23 0.35 -1.29
N SER A 22 -0.96 -0.43 -2.33
CA SER A 22 -1.81 -1.54 -2.76
C SER A 22 -1.96 -2.62 -1.68
N GLY A 23 -0.89 -2.93 -0.93
CA GLY A 23 -0.93 -3.90 0.15
C GLY A 23 -1.92 -3.51 1.26
N VAL A 24 -1.88 -2.25 1.69
CA VAL A 24 -2.77 -1.72 2.74
C VAL A 24 -4.21 -1.56 2.25
N VAL A 25 -4.41 -1.02 1.03
CA VAL A 25 -5.77 -0.81 0.48
C VAL A 25 -6.49 -2.14 0.26
N ASN A 26 -5.78 -3.19 -0.16
CA ASN A 26 -6.37 -4.51 -0.34
C ASN A 26 -6.33 -5.36 0.95
N GLU A 27 -5.86 -4.81 2.07
CA GLU A 27 -5.90 -5.50 3.36
C GLU A 27 -7.33 -5.69 3.82
N VAL A 28 -7.67 -6.97 4.06
CA VAL A 28 -8.99 -7.41 4.49
C VAL A 28 -9.08 -7.28 6.01
N GLU A 29 -7.95 -7.46 6.69
CA GLU A 29 -7.84 -7.24 8.12
C GLU A 29 -7.79 -5.74 8.43
N THR A 30 -8.59 -5.32 9.39
CA THR A 30 -8.66 -3.93 9.84
C THR A 30 -7.43 -3.53 10.64
N GLU A 31 -6.76 -4.48 11.28
CA GLU A 31 -5.53 -4.29 12.03
C GLU A 31 -4.40 -5.08 11.38
N PHE A 32 -3.24 -4.46 11.19
CA PHE A 32 -2.08 -5.11 10.57
C PHE A 32 -0.75 -4.54 11.07
N THR A 33 0.34 -5.29 10.89
CA THR A 33 1.69 -4.84 11.23
C THR A 33 2.55 -4.63 9.98
N VAL A 34 3.74 -4.05 10.16
CA VAL A 34 4.74 -3.93 9.07
C VAL A 34 5.14 -5.32 8.53
N ALA A 35 5.17 -6.34 9.39
CA ALA A 35 5.51 -7.71 9.00
C ALA A 35 4.42 -8.32 8.10
N ASP A 36 3.14 -8.03 8.38
CA ASP A 36 2.01 -8.50 7.57
C ASP A 36 2.06 -7.92 6.16
N ILE A 37 2.29 -6.60 6.05
CA ILE A 37 2.48 -5.92 4.75
C ILE A 37 3.64 -6.54 3.98
N LYS A 38 4.78 -6.78 4.64
CA LYS A 38 5.93 -7.40 3.99
C LYS A 38 5.63 -8.83 3.51
N SER A 39 5.02 -9.64 4.36
CA SER A 39 4.60 -11.02 4.04
C SER A 39 3.64 -11.05 2.85
N ARG A 40 2.72 -10.09 2.78
CA ARG A 40 1.78 -9.95 1.67
C ARG A 40 2.46 -9.53 0.38
N LEU A 41 3.33 -8.54 0.41
CA LEU A 41 4.09 -8.10 -0.77
C LEU A 41 4.92 -9.24 -1.37
N ARG A 42 5.45 -10.13 -0.53
CA ARG A 42 6.11 -11.36 -0.97
C ARG A 42 5.16 -12.34 -1.65
N ARG A 43 3.98 -12.55 -1.07
CA ARG A 43 2.94 -13.43 -1.63
C ARG A 43 2.46 -12.94 -2.99
N ASP A 44 2.36 -11.63 -3.17
CA ASP A 44 1.91 -10.99 -4.42
C ASP A 44 2.99 -11.02 -5.53
N GLY A 45 4.16 -11.60 -5.27
CA GLY A 45 5.19 -11.85 -6.29
C GLY A 45 5.99 -10.62 -6.71
N TYR A 46 6.04 -9.57 -5.87
CA TYR A 46 6.81 -8.37 -6.19
C TYR A 46 8.32 -8.61 -6.08
N GLU A 47 9.04 -8.54 -7.21
CA GLU A 47 10.51 -8.53 -7.20
C GLU A 47 11.05 -7.23 -6.59
N GLY A 48 11.87 -7.36 -5.54
CA GLY A 48 12.40 -6.23 -4.77
C GLY A 48 11.44 -5.79 -3.66
N GLU A 49 11.36 -6.59 -2.59
CA GLU A 49 10.60 -6.26 -1.39
C GLU A 49 11.06 -4.90 -0.83
N PRO A 50 10.16 -3.93 -0.59
CA PRO A 50 10.52 -2.66 0.03
C PRO A 50 11.18 -2.88 1.39
N SER A 51 12.18 -2.06 1.71
CA SER A 51 12.80 -2.06 3.04
C SER A 51 11.77 -1.70 4.11
N GLU A 52 12.00 -2.16 5.34
CA GLU A 52 11.11 -1.87 6.46
C GLU A 52 10.93 -0.35 6.67
N GLU A 53 12.00 0.43 6.48
CA GLU A 53 11.96 1.89 6.51
C GLU A 53 11.06 2.48 5.41
N THR A 54 11.09 1.90 4.21
CA THR A 54 10.21 2.32 3.11
C THR A 54 8.75 2.05 3.46
N ILE A 55 8.45 0.87 4.01
CA ILE A 55 7.10 0.51 4.44
C ILE A 55 6.62 1.49 5.54
N LYS A 56 7.43 1.71 6.58
CA LYS A 56 7.12 2.66 7.67
C LYS A 56 6.89 4.09 7.16
N ARG A 57 7.69 4.56 6.18
CA ARG A 57 7.51 5.89 5.58
C ARG A 57 6.18 6.01 4.85
N VAL A 58 5.79 4.97 4.10
CA VAL A 58 4.50 4.97 3.39
C VAL A 58 3.33 4.89 4.38
N LEU A 59 3.43 4.05 5.41
CA LEU A 59 2.41 3.96 6.47
C LEU A 59 2.24 5.29 7.20
N ARG A 60 3.32 6.01 7.50
CA ARG A 60 3.23 7.37 8.07
C ARG A 60 2.47 8.31 7.14
N SER A 61 2.77 8.32 5.85
CA SER A 61 2.01 9.16 4.91
C SER A 61 0.55 8.74 4.75
N MET A 62 0.22 7.47 4.99
CA MET A 62 -1.18 7.01 5.02
C MET A 62 -1.90 7.45 6.29
N ASP A 63 -1.21 7.47 7.43
CA ASP A 63 -1.71 8.00 8.71
C ASP A 63 -1.97 9.51 8.61
N GLU A 64 -1.05 10.28 8.01
CA GLU A 64 -1.23 11.71 7.73
C GLU A 64 -2.42 12.01 6.81
N LEU A 65 -2.80 11.06 5.96
CA LEU A 65 -3.95 11.16 5.05
C LEU A 65 -5.24 10.56 5.64
N ASN A 66 -5.22 10.16 6.92
CA ASN A 66 -6.31 9.44 7.59
C ASN A 66 -6.75 8.13 6.90
N VAL A 67 -5.92 7.53 6.06
CA VAL A 67 -6.25 6.22 5.44
C VAL A 67 -6.13 5.10 6.48
N ILE A 68 -5.18 5.26 7.40
CA ILE A 68 -4.95 4.36 8.53
C ILE A 68 -4.76 5.19 9.80
N GLN A 69 -4.80 4.53 10.95
CA GLN A 69 -4.50 5.10 12.26
C GLN A 69 -3.39 4.31 12.91
N HIS A 70 -2.36 5.02 13.37
CA HIS A 70 -1.26 4.44 14.11
C HIS A 70 -1.17 5.07 15.51
N LYS A 71 -1.17 4.22 16.55
CA LYS A 71 -0.94 4.69 17.91
C LYS A 71 0.56 4.68 18.19
N ASP A 72 1.10 5.80 18.67
CA ASP A 72 2.51 5.90 19.02
C ASP A 72 2.93 4.79 20.01
N GLY A 73 4.05 4.13 19.72
CA GLY A 73 4.54 2.96 20.46
C GLY A 73 3.81 1.64 20.17
N SER A 74 2.73 1.63 19.39
CA SER A 74 2.06 0.39 18.95
C SER A 74 2.77 -0.23 17.73
N PRO A 75 2.92 -1.55 17.65
CA PRO A 75 3.33 -2.21 16.41
C PRO A 75 2.17 -2.35 15.40
N TYR A 76 0.94 -2.08 15.82
CA TYR A 76 -0.29 -2.28 15.05
C TYR A 76 -0.79 -1.00 14.40
N TYR A 77 -1.21 -1.12 13.14
CA TYR A 77 -1.84 -0.09 12.33
C TYR A 77 -3.28 -0.51 12.06
N ASN A 78 -4.22 0.43 12.17
CA ASN A 78 -5.63 0.18 11.92
C ASN A 78 -6.07 0.89 10.65
N LYS A 79 -6.66 0.18 9.70
CA LYS A 79 -7.26 0.76 8.50
C LYS A 79 -8.54 1.51 8.87
N GLN A 80 -8.73 2.72 8.36
CA GLN A 80 -10.04 3.35 8.46
C GLN A 80 -11.03 2.58 7.59
N THR A 81 -12.07 2.03 8.21
CA THR A 81 -13.22 1.41 7.53
C THR A 81 -14.43 2.32 7.48
N ASP A 82 -14.41 3.39 8.24
CA ASP A 82 -15.51 4.32 8.43
C ASP A 82 -15.19 5.63 7.70
N PHE A 83 -15.59 5.70 6.43
CA PHE A 83 -15.45 6.90 5.61
C PHE A 83 -16.65 7.86 5.76
N GLU A 84 -17.44 7.75 6.84
CA GLU A 84 -18.67 8.53 7.02
C GLU A 84 -18.42 10.05 7.24
N ASN A 85 -17.19 10.56 7.17
CA ASN A 85 -16.89 11.98 7.23
C ASN A 85 -15.78 12.43 6.25
N LEU A 86 -16.06 12.35 4.95
CA LEU A 86 -15.35 13.12 3.91
C LEU A 86 -16.33 14.05 3.19
#